data_AF-A0A562I6M4-F1
#
_entry.id   AF-A0A562I6M4-F1
#
_cell.length_a   1.000
_cell.length_b   1.000
_cell.length_c   1.000
_cell.angle_alpha   90.00
_cell.angle_beta   90.00
_cell.angle_gamma   90.00
#
_symmetry.space_group_name_H-M   'P 1'
#
loop_
_entity.id
_entity.type
_entity.pdbx_description
1 polymer ?
#
loop_
_entity_poly.entity_id
_entity_poly.type
_entity_poly.pdbx_seq_one_letter_code
_entity_poly.pdbx_strand_id
1 'polypeptide(L)'
;MAERQAQPVKPDRVVYELTPEGRAELERWLGEPSARGGGFRDDFFLKVTAAARSGAAETVRTVLGNQRGHLMRELRNLDGLRRRAEDPVVRLLLSAASRHVEADLAFVDDAEQVLLADGGALLGTLARDRSPVAPPEPEAAPTRAAG
;
A
#
# COMPACT_ATOMS: atom_id res chain seq x y z
N MET A 1 -22.89 -27.06 4.56
CA MET A 1 -22.67 -28.51 4.28
C MET A 1 -22.11 -28.63 2.87
N ALA A 2 -21.40 -29.72 2.56
CA ALA A 2 -20.79 -29.92 1.23
C ALA A 2 -21.45 -31.12 0.54
N GLU A 3 -22.09 -30.90 -0.61
CA GLU A 3 -22.77 -31.94 -1.39
C GLU A 3 -22.05 -32.16 -2.72
N ARG A 4 -21.89 -33.41 -3.17
CA ARG A 4 -21.37 -33.73 -4.52
C ARG A 4 -22.51 -33.81 -5.52
N GLN A 5 -22.52 -32.90 -6.49
CA GLN A 5 -23.45 -32.91 -7.61
C GLN A 5 -22.78 -33.50 -8.85
N ALA A 6 -23.34 -34.60 -9.35
CA ALA A 6 -22.87 -35.26 -10.57
C ALA A 6 -23.11 -34.38 -11.80
N GLN A 7 -22.15 -34.38 -12.73
CA GLN A 7 -22.24 -33.64 -13.98
C GLN A 7 -22.05 -34.58 -15.18
N PRO A 8 -22.78 -34.39 -16.28
CA PRO A 8 -22.83 -35.35 -17.38
C PRO A 8 -21.52 -35.50 -18.17
N VAL A 9 -20.61 -34.52 -18.11
CA VAL A 9 -19.35 -34.52 -18.89
C VAL A 9 -18.12 -34.22 -18.01
N LYS A 10 -18.32 -33.76 -16.78
CA LYS A 10 -17.25 -33.30 -15.88
C LYS A 10 -17.31 -34.06 -14.55
N PRO A 11 -16.20 -34.13 -13.79
CA PRO A 11 -16.22 -34.68 -12.43
C PRO A 11 -17.26 -33.97 -11.55
N ASP A 12 -17.77 -34.69 -10.56
CA ASP A 12 -18.74 -34.16 -9.60
C ASP A 12 -18.26 -32.82 -9.01
N ARG A 13 -19.16 -31.84 -8.98
CA ARG A 13 -18.91 -30.56 -8.32
C ARG A 13 -19.28 -30.68 -6.86
N VAL A 14 -18.39 -30.23 -5.98
CA VAL A 14 -18.74 -29.99 -4.58
C VAL A 14 -19.45 -28.64 -4.50
N VAL A 15 -20.68 -28.63 -3.98
CA VAL A 15 -21.48 -27.43 -3.73
C VAL A 15 -21.44 -27.13 -2.24
N TYR A 16 -21.18 -25.86 -1.91
CA TYR A 16 -21.11 -25.37 -0.54
C TYR A 16 -22.32 -24.51 -0.23
N GLU A 17 -22.92 -24.76 0.93
CA GLU A 17 -23.98 -23.93 1.48
C GLU A 17 -23.60 -23.41 2.87
N LEU A 18 -23.93 -22.15 3.14
CA LEU A 18 -23.79 -21.52 4.45
C LEU A 18 -24.60 -22.30 5.50
N THR A 19 -23.98 -22.59 6.64
CA THR A 19 -24.70 -23.12 7.81
C THR A 19 -25.50 -22.01 8.49
N PRO A 20 -26.45 -22.33 9.40
CA PRO A 20 -27.11 -21.33 10.23
C PRO A 20 -26.12 -20.43 10.98
N GLU A 21 -25.05 -21.00 11.54
CA GLU A 21 -23.99 -20.27 12.22
C GLU A 21 -23.22 -19.38 11.23
N GLY A 22 -22.94 -19.88 10.03
CA GLY A 22 -22.31 -19.09 8.96
C GLY A 22 -23.18 -17.92 8.50
N ARG A 23 -24.51 -18.06 8.49
CA ARG A 23 -25.44 -16.96 8.20
C ARG A 23 -25.43 -15.91 9.31
N ALA A 24 -25.46 -16.33 10.58
CA ALA A 24 -25.39 -15.43 11.72
C ALA A 24 -24.06 -14.66 11.76
N GLU A 25 -22.96 -15.33 11.44
CA GLU A 25 -21.64 -14.71 11.33
C GLU A 25 -21.57 -13.68 10.19
N LEU A 26 -22.17 -14.00 9.02
CA LEU A 26 -22.25 -13.07 7.90
C LEU A 26 -23.07 -11.83 8.25
N GLU A 27 -24.21 -12.00 8.92
CA GLU A 27 -25.06 -10.88 9.38
C GLU A 27 -24.31 -9.99 10.37
N ARG A 28 -23.61 -10.59 11.34
CA ARG A 28 -22.74 -9.85 12.27
C ARG A 28 -21.67 -9.06 11.53
N TRP A 29 -20.95 -9.71 10.60
CA TRP A 29 -19.88 -9.05 9.83
C TRP A 29 -20.39 -7.90 8.96
N LEU A 30 -21.54 -8.05 8.31
CA LEU A 30 -22.16 -6.98 7.52
C LEU A 30 -22.61 -5.79 8.37
N GLY A 31 -22.93 -6.02 9.65
CA GLY A 31 -23.31 -4.98 10.61
C GLY A 31 -22.13 -4.24 11.24
N GLU A 32 -20.90 -4.70 11.03
CA GLU A 32 -19.71 -4.15 11.68
C GLU A 32 -18.93 -3.20 10.76
N PRO A 33 -18.41 -2.08 11.29
CA PRO A 33 -17.53 -1.21 10.52
C PRO A 33 -16.21 -1.93 10.22
N SER A 34 -15.70 -1.75 9.01
CA SER A 34 -14.38 -2.25 8.63
C SER A 34 -13.28 -1.32 9.16
N ALA A 35 -12.58 -1.74 10.23
CA ALA A 35 -11.40 -1.04 10.71
C ALA A 35 -10.22 -1.21 9.74
N ARG A 36 -9.36 -0.19 9.62
CA ARG A 36 -8.11 -0.33 8.86
C ARG A 36 -7.13 -1.20 9.66
N GLY A 37 -6.75 -2.35 9.10
CA GLY A 37 -5.93 -3.36 9.78
C GLY A 37 -4.46 -2.99 10.05
N GLY A 38 -3.98 -1.85 9.58
CA GLY A 38 -2.60 -1.38 9.80
C GLY A 38 -2.38 0.04 9.25
N GLY A 39 -1.44 0.78 9.84
CA GLY A 39 -1.12 2.16 9.46
C GLY A 39 -0.42 2.28 8.09
N PHE A 40 -0.15 3.53 7.68
CA PHE A 40 0.47 3.97 6.41
C PHE A 40 1.93 3.50 6.17
N ARG A 41 2.25 2.22 6.41
CA ARG A 41 3.56 1.64 6.07
C ARG A 41 3.60 1.30 4.58
N ASP A 42 3.82 2.33 3.77
CA ASP A 42 4.05 2.20 2.34
C ASP A 42 5.56 2.27 2.01
N ASP A 43 6.05 1.33 1.21
CA ASP A 43 7.41 1.33 0.66
C ASP A 43 7.71 2.61 -0.12
N PHE A 44 6.71 3.20 -0.77
CA PHE A 44 6.85 4.49 -1.43
C PHE A 44 7.20 5.62 -0.46
N PHE A 45 6.57 5.68 0.71
CA PHE A 45 6.90 6.70 1.72
C PHE A 45 8.31 6.53 2.28
N LEU A 46 8.77 5.28 2.38
CA LEU A 46 10.17 5.00 2.72
C LEU A 46 11.12 5.50 1.63
N LYS A 47 10.80 5.28 0.35
CA LYS A 47 11.57 5.80 -0.78
C LYS A 47 11.62 7.33 -0.82
N VAL A 48 10.49 8.00 -0.58
CA VAL A 48 10.42 9.47 -0.49
C VAL A 48 11.31 9.96 0.66
N THR A 49 11.21 9.34 1.82
CA THR A 49 12.02 9.67 3.00
C THR A 49 13.52 9.49 2.73
N ALA A 50 13.90 8.36 2.14
CA ALA A 50 15.29 8.05 1.80
C ALA A 50 15.85 9.02 0.74
N ALA A 51 15.07 9.30 -0.31
CA ALA A 51 15.44 10.25 -1.35
C ALA A 51 15.60 11.66 -0.79
N ALA A 52 14.66 12.13 0.03
CA ALA A 52 14.73 13.45 0.63
C ALA A 52 15.97 13.60 1.53
N ARG A 53 16.23 12.60 2.38
CA ARG A 53 17.41 12.58 3.25
C ARG A 53 18.73 12.42 2.52
N SER A 54 18.72 12.02 1.25
CA SER A 54 19.95 11.96 0.45
C SER A 54 20.49 13.35 0.12
N GLY A 55 19.65 14.40 0.19
CA GLY A 55 20.01 15.76 -0.21
C GLY A 55 20.03 15.98 -1.72
N ALA A 56 19.85 14.94 -2.52
CA ALA A 56 19.93 15.01 -3.97
C ALA A 56 18.55 15.24 -4.61
N ALA A 57 18.31 16.45 -5.10
CA ALA A 57 17.06 16.81 -5.78
C ALA A 57 16.74 15.88 -6.97
N GLU A 58 17.75 15.44 -7.72
CA GLU A 58 17.55 14.55 -8.86
C GLU A 58 17.06 13.15 -8.45
N THR A 59 17.52 12.65 -7.31
CA THR A 59 17.02 11.39 -6.74
C THR A 59 15.55 11.52 -6.34
N VAL A 60 15.16 12.65 -5.74
CA VAL A 60 13.75 12.94 -5.42
C VAL A 60 12.91 12.98 -6.69
N ARG A 61 13.32 13.73 -7.73
CA ARG A 61 12.62 13.79 -9.02
C ARG A 61 12.45 12.42 -9.65
N THR A 62 13.49 11.60 -9.63
CA THR A 62 13.46 10.24 -10.17
C THR A 62 12.44 9.37 -9.43
N VAL A 63 12.45 9.38 -8.10
CA VAL A 63 11.51 8.59 -7.28
C VAL A 63 10.07 9.02 -7.52
N LEU A 64 9.78 10.32 -7.46
CA LEU A 64 8.43 10.85 -7.66
C LEU A 64 7.93 10.62 -9.10
N GLY A 65 8.79 10.86 -10.10
CA GLY A 65 8.46 10.64 -11.52
C GLY A 65 8.15 9.17 -11.83
N ASN A 66 8.92 8.23 -11.28
CA ASN A 66 8.66 6.80 -11.43
C ASN A 66 7.31 6.40 -10.81
N GLN A 67 7.01 6.89 -9.61
CA GLN A 67 5.73 6.61 -8.94
C GLN A 67 4.56 7.20 -9.72
N ARG A 68 4.64 8.47 -10.13
CA ARG A 68 3.63 9.13 -10.96
C ARG A 68 3.34 8.36 -12.23
N GLY A 69 4.39 7.92 -12.93
CA GLY A 69 4.26 7.12 -14.15
C GLY A 69 3.55 5.78 -13.89
N HIS A 70 3.82 5.13 -12.76
CA HIS A 70 3.15 3.90 -12.34
C HIS A 70 1.65 4.13 -12.06
N LEU A 71 1.32 5.06 -11.17
CA LEU A 71 -0.07 5.39 -10.80
C LEU A 71 -0.90 5.81 -12.01
N MET A 72 -0.31 6.56 -12.94
CA MET A 72 -1.00 6.99 -14.16
C MET A 72 -1.31 5.84 -15.14
N ARG A 73 -0.50 4.79 -15.16
CA ARG A 73 -0.82 3.57 -15.92
C ARG A 73 -1.92 2.78 -15.23
N GLU A 74 -1.88 2.70 -13.91
CA GLU A 74 -2.91 2.02 -13.12
C GLU A 74 -4.28 2.68 -13.30
N LEU A 75 -4.37 4.01 -13.24
CA LEU A 75 -5.62 4.74 -13.51
C LEU A 75 -6.19 4.43 -14.90
N ARG A 76 -5.34 4.39 -15.93
CA ARG A 76 -5.75 4.02 -17.29
C ARG A 76 -6.30 2.60 -17.36
N ASN A 77 -5.68 1.66 -16.65
CA ASN A 77 -6.15 0.27 -16.58
C ASN A 77 -7.49 0.16 -15.86
N LEU A 78 -7.62 0.82 -14.70
CA LEU A 78 -8.86 0.86 -13.91
C LEU A 78 -10.02 1.47 -14.70
N ASP A 79 -9.78 2.57 -15.41
CA ASP A 79 -10.79 3.17 -16.27
C ASP A 79 -11.20 2.25 -17.43
N GLY A 80 -10.24 1.54 -18.03
CA GLY A 80 -10.51 0.51 -19.03
C GLY A 80 -11.38 -0.63 -18.50
N LEU A 81 -11.11 -1.11 -17.29
CA LEU A 81 -11.91 -2.16 -16.63
C LEU A 81 -13.30 -1.66 -16.29
N ARG A 82 -13.41 -0.45 -15.73
CA ARG A 82 -14.67 0.15 -15.29
C ARG A 82 -15.64 0.37 -16.45
N ARG A 83 -15.14 0.71 -17.63
CA ARG A 83 -15.96 0.86 -18.85
C ARG A 83 -16.50 -0.46 -19.40
N ARG A 84 -15.84 -1.58 -19.11
CA ARG A 84 -16.24 -2.94 -19.54
C ARG A 84 -17.07 -3.69 -18.51
N ALA A 85 -17.12 -3.21 -17.27
CA ALA A 85 -17.90 -3.82 -16.20
C ALA A 85 -19.40 -3.54 -16.40
N GLU A 86 -20.19 -4.60 -16.51
CA GLU A 86 -21.66 -4.50 -16.59
C GLU A 86 -22.30 -4.45 -15.19
N ASP A 87 -21.72 -5.17 -14.23
CA ASP A 87 -22.19 -5.20 -12.83
C ASP A 87 -21.96 -3.84 -12.13
N PRO A 88 -23.03 -3.19 -11.62
CA PRO A 88 -22.91 -1.90 -10.95
C PRO A 88 -22.05 -1.93 -9.67
N VAL A 89 -22.03 -3.04 -8.94
CA VAL A 89 -21.19 -3.20 -7.75
C VAL A 89 -19.72 -3.25 -8.15
N VAL A 90 -19.39 -4.00 -9.20
CA VAL A 90 -18.02 -4.05 -9.74
C VAL A 90 -17.58 -2.67 -10.22
N ARG A 91 -18.45 -1.94 -10.92
CA ARG A 91 -18.15 -0.55 -11.35
C ARG A 91 -17.89 0.38 -10.17
N LEU A 92 -18.65 0.24 -9.07
CA LEU A 92 -18.45 1.03 -7.86
C LEU A 92 -17.10 0.71 -7.21
N LEU A 93 -16.76 -0.58 -7.07
CA LEU A 93 -15.49 -1.01 -6.50
C LEU A 93 -14.29 -0.52 -7.32
N LEU A 94 -14.37 -0.59 -8.65
CA LEU A 94 -13.35 -0.02 -9.54
C LEU A 94 -13.24 1.49 -9.41
N SER A 95 -14.36 2.19 -9.19
CA SER A 95 -14.35 3.63 -8.95
C SER A 95 -13.74 4.01 -7.59
N ALA A 96 -13.89 3.17 -6.56
CA ALA A 96 -13.22 3.35 -5.28
C ALA A 96 -11.71 3.13 -5.42
N ALA A 97 -11.29 2.09 -6.15
CA ALA A 97 -9.88 1.85 -6.46
C ALA A 97 -9.25 3.04 -7.19
N SER A 98 -9.92 3.60 -8.20
CA SER A 98 -9.43 4.82 -8.89
C SER A 98 -9.22 5.99 -7.94
N ARG A 99 -10.14 6.22 -6.99
CA ARG A 99 -10.02 7.31 -6.01
C ARG A 99 -8.83 7.13 -5.07
N HIS A 100 -8.49 5.89 -4.72
CA HIS A 100 -7.28 5.63 -3.93
C HIS A 100 -6.02 6.01 -4.70
N VAL A 101 -5.93 5.60 -5.98
CA VAL A 101 -4.79 5.95 -6.83
C VAL A 101 -4.71 7.46 -7.10
N GLU A 102 -5.84 8.14 -7.23
CA GLU A 102 -5.91 9.62 -7.32
C GLU A 102 -5.40 10.29 -6.05
N ALA A 103 -5.75 9.77 -4.87
CA ALA A 103 -5.23 10.29 -3.60
C ALA A 103 -3.71 10.09 -3.47
N ASP A 104 -3.19 8.94 -3.93
CA ASP A 104 -1.74 8.70 -3.97
C ASP A 104 -1.04 9.65 -4.94
N LEU A 105 -1.64 9.93 -6.09
CA LEU A 105 -1.11 10.90 -7.04
C LEU A 105 -1.06 12.32 -6.45
N ALA A 106 -2.11 12.73 -5.74
CA ALA A 106 -2.14 14.01 -5.03
C ALA A 106 -1.00 14.10 -4.01
N PHE A 107 -0.72 13.01 -3.28
CA PHE A 107 0.43 12.98 -2.38
C PHE A 107 1.77 13.11 -3.12
N VAL A 108 1.93 12.51 -4.31
CA VAL A 108 3.14 12.69 -5.13
C VAL A 108 3.32 14.16 -5.51
N ASP A 109 2.23 14.84 -5.88
CA ASP A 109 2.25 16.26 -6.22
C ASP A 109 2.58 17.14 -5.00
N ASP A 110 2.00 16.85 -3.84
CA ASP A 110 2.32 17.52 -2.57
C ASP A 110 3.80 17.34 -2.20
N ALA A 111 4.32 16.12 -2.34
CA ALA A 111 5.73 15.81 -2.08
C ALA A 111 6.66 16.60 -3.02
N GLU A 112 6.30 16.74 -4.30
CA GLU A 112 7.05 17.54 -5.26
C GLU A 112 7.04 19.03 -4.88
N GLN A 113 5.88 19.57 -4.50
CA GLN A 113 5.78 20.96 -4.04
C GLN A 113 6.62 21.21 -2.78
N VAL A 114 6.55 20.33 -1.79
CA VAL A 114 7.28 20.52 -0.53
C VAL A 114 8.79 20.34 -0.71
N LEU A 115 9.21 19.31 -1.45
CA LEU A 115 10.63 18.91 -1.50
C LEU A 115 11.43 19.62 -2.58
N LEU A 116 10.79 20.18 -3.61
CA LEU A 116 11.47 20.71 -4.79
C LEU A 116 11.13 22.18 -5.11
N ALA A 117 10.15 22.83 -4.45
CA ALA A 117 9.77 24.21 -4.76
C ALA A 117 10.89 25.24 -4.54
N ASP A 118 11.78 25.01 -3.59
CA ASP A 118 12.92 25.89 -3.27
C ASP A 118 14.20 25.54 -4.03
N GLY A 119 14.10 24.70 -5.06
CA GLY A 119 15.27 24.20 -5.80
C GLY A 119 16.08 23.12 -5.07
N GLY A 120 15.58 22.60 -3.94
CA GLY A 120 16.22 21.55 -3.16
C GLY A 120 16.99 22.05 -1.92
N ALA A 121 16.79 23.30 -1.50
CA ALA A 121 17.46 23.85 -0.32
C ALA A 121 17.04 23.11 0.96
N LEU A 122 15.75 22.78 1.10
CA LEU A 122 15.21 21.94 2.17
C LEU A 122 15.92 20.58 2.24
N LEU A 123 16.19 19.95 1.10
CA LEU A 123 16.87 18.66 1.04
C LEU A 123 18.29 18.75 1.62
N GLY A 124 18.98 19.86 1.37
CA GLY A 124 20.30 20.14 1.96
C GLY A 124 20.25 20.24 3.49
N THR A 125 19.18 20.81 4.05
CA THR A 125 18.96 20.85 5.51
C THR A 125 18.68 19.46 6.06
N LEU A 126 17.77 18.70 5.44
CA LEU A 126 17.41 17.34 5.85
C LEU A 126 18.60 16.36 5.80
N ALA A 127 19.52 16.56 4.86
CA ALA A 127 20.75 15.76 4.78
C ALA A 127 21.72 16.07 5.93
N ARG A 128 21.82 17.33 6.39
CA ARG A 128 22.67 17.75 7.50
C ARG A 128 22.14 17.29 8.86
N ASP A 129 20.82 17.28 9.03
CA ASP A 129 20.14 16.82 10.25
C ASP A 129 20.17 15.29 10.41
N ARG A 130 20.85 14.57 9.51
CA ARG A 130 21.14 13.15 9.67
C ARG A 130 22.16 12.98 10.80
N SER A 131 21.70 13.06 12.04
CA SER A 131 22.48 12.66 13.21
C SER A 131 23.04 11.26 12.94
N PRO A 132 24.36 11.03 13.03
CA PRO A 132 24.89 9.69 12.90
C PRO A 132 24.23 8.86 13.99
N VAL A 133 23.49 7.82 13.60
CA VAL A 133 23.15 6.76 14.53
C VAL A 133 24.49 6.26 15.06
N ALA A 134 24.79 6.56 16.33
CA ALA A 134 25.97 6.02 16.97
C ALA A 134 25.90 4.51 16.83
N PRO A 135 26.96 3.83 16.37
CA PRO A 135 26.97 2.38 16.33
C PRO A 135 26.60 1.86 17.72
N PRO A 136 25.79 0.79 17.83
CA PRO A 136 25.49 0.20 19.14
C PRO A 136 26.82 -0.07 19.82
N GLU A 137 27.02 0.51 21.01
CA GLU A 137 28.24 0.27 21.80
C GLU A 137 28.42 -1.25 21.92
N PRO A 138 29.63 -1.77 21.69
CA PRO A 138 29.88 -3.20 21.85
C PRO A 138 29.49 -3.58 23.27
N GLU A 139 28.45 -4.39 23.40
CA GLU A 139 27.96 -4.94 24.65
C GLU A 139 29.14 -5.60 25.35
N ALA A 140 29.58 -5.00 26.46
CA ALA A 140 30.75 -5.43 27.21
C ALA A 140 30.53 -6.89 27.63
N ALA A 141 31.25 -7.80 26.97
CA ALA A 141 31.20 -9.21 27.28
C ALA A 141 31.51 -9.41 28.78
N PRO A 142 30.72 -10.20 29.53
CA PRO A 142 30.99 -10.42 30.93
C PRO A 142 32.32 -11.15 31.08
N THR A 143 33.28 -10.49 31.73
CA THR A 143 34.52 -11.10 32.22
C THR A 143 34.15 -12.30 33.09
N ARG A 144 34.34 -13.52 32.57
CA ARG A 144 34.33 -14.72 33.40
C ARG A 144 35.55 -14.65 34.32
N ALA A 145 35.31 -14.29 35.58
CA ALA A 145 36.23 -14.60 36.65
C ALA A 145 36.25 -16.13 36.83
N ALA A 146 37.39 -16.74 36.51
CA ALA A 146 37.69 -18.09 36.93
C ALA A 146 38.02 -18.09 38.43
N GLY A 147 37.34 -18.95 39.18
CA GLY A 147 37.56 -19.24 40.58
C GLY A 147 36.97 -20.61 40.90
#